data_AF-A0A3M1EGQ7-F1
#
_entry.id   AF-A0A3M1EGQ7-F1
#
_cell.length_a   1.000
_cell.length_b   1.000
_cell.length_c   1.000
_cell.angle_alpha   90.00
_cell.angle_beta   90.00
_cell.angle_gamma   90.00
#
_symmetry.space_group_name_H-M   'P 1'
#
loop_
_entity.id
_entity.type
_entity.pdbx_description
1 polymer ?
#
loop_
_entity_poly.entity_id
_entity_poly.type
_entity_poly.pdbx_seq_one_letter_code
_entity_poly.pdbx_strand_id
1 'polypeptide(L)'
;MSLIAAVLIIVSACMHALWNFASKRSNPSLAFFFLTTISAALLVSPLLVVYRAVLPRIPLSVWGLVAATGVAQAVYFSGLAGAYRRGDISLAYPLARALPVLLVAAISFLLGRGAEIGRLGLAGMVLVTAGCVILPLPHFRTLRLRDYLDTVYLMAFVAAVGTTGYTLIDDHALRQLRTAADLPLSNTEITLLFIALQTTSTA
;
A
#
# COMPACT_ATOMS: atom_id res chain seq x y z
N MET A 1 -13.64 -5.96 17.41
CA MET A 1 -12.52 -6.64 16.73
C MET A 1 -12.31 -7.98 17.41
N SER A 2 -12.11 -9.08 16.67
CA SER A 2 -11.78 -10.37 17.30
C SER A 2 -10.31 -10.39 17.74
N LEU A 3 -9.99 -11.18 18.78
CA LEU A 3 -8.61 -11.35 19.25
C LEU A 3 -7.67 -11.81 18.13
N ILE A 4 -8.15 -12.72 17.27
CA ILE A 4 -7.42 -13.22 16.11
C ILE A 4 -7.05 -12.06 15.16
N ALA A 5 -8.01 -11.18 14.85
CA ALA A 5 -7.74 -10.02 13.99
C ALA A 5 -6.68 -9.09 14.61
N ALA A 6 -6.74 -8.86 15.92
CA ALA A 6 -5.74 -8.03 16.62
C ALA A 6 -4.35 -8.64 16.54
N VAL A 7 -4.21 -9.95 16.78
CA VAL A 7 -2.93 -10.67 16.67
C VAL A 7 -2.38 -10.62 15.25
N LEU A 8 -3.22 -10.87 14.24
CA LEU A 8 -2.81 -10.82 12.83
C LEU A 8 -2.32 -9.43 12.43
N ILE A 9 -2.97 -8.36 12.90
CA ILE A 9 -2.55 -6.98 12.65
C ILE A 9 -1.17 -6.71 13.26
N ILE A 10 -0.93 -7.15 14.51
CA ILE A 10 0.36 -6.96 15.18
C ILE A 10 1.48 -7.72 14.45
N VAL A 11 1.24 -8.98 14.09
CA VAL A 11 2.21 -9.79 13.33
C VAL A 11 2.52 -9.11 11.99
N SER A 12 1.49 -8.65 11.27
CA SER A 12 1.65 -7.90 10.02
C SER A 12 2.52 -6.65 10.21
N ALA A 13 2.26 -5.85 11.26
CA ALA A 13 3.05 -4.67 11.56
C ALA A 13 4.53 -5.00 11.85
N CYS A 14 4.80 -6.05 12.62
CA CYS A 14 6.16 -6.53 12.90
C CYS A 14 6.88 -7.00 11.63
N MET A 15 6.21 -7.80 10.79
CA MET A 15 6.77 -8.25 9.50
C MET A 15 7.07 -7.06 8.59
N HIS A 16 6.18 -6.08 8.55
CA HIS A 16 6.35 -4.87 7.77
C HIS A 16 7.56 -4.03 8.26
N ALA A 17 7.75 -3.90 9.57
CA ALA A 17 8.92 -3.24 10.15
C ALA A 17 10.22 -3.99 9.81
N LEU A 18 10.22 -5.31 9.95
CA LEU A 18 11.37 -6.17 9.67
C LEU A 18 11.76 -6.10 8.18
N TRP A 19 10.78 -6.12 7.27
CA TRP A 19 11.00 -5.96 5.83
C TRP A 19 11.71 -4.64 5.50
N ASN A 20 11.24 -3.53 6.05
CA ASN A 20 11.84 -2.22 5.81
C ASN A 20 13.26 -2.13 6.37
N PHE A 21 13.52 -2.74 7.53
CA PHE A 21 14.86 -2.85 8.09
C PHE A 21 15.80 -3.70 7.23
N ALA A 22 15.33 -4.84 6.72
CA ALA A 22 16.10 -5.70 5.84
C ALA A 22 16.42 -5.02 4.50
N SER A 23 15.44 -4.32 3.90
CA SER A 23 15.63 -3.56 2.67
C SER A 23 16.70 -2.46 2.80
N LYS A 24 16.83 -1.85 3.98
CA LYS A 24 17.89 -0.86 4.28
C LYS A 24 19.30 -1.46 4.21
N ARG A 25 19.51 -2.68 4.70
CA ARG A 25 20.85 -3.30 4.76
C ARG A 25 21.43 -3.67 3.39
N SER A 26 20.58 -3.88 2.38
CA SER A 26 20.97 -4.55 1.14
C SER A 26 21.23 -3.62 -0.06
N ASN A 27 21.48 -2.32 0.17
CA ASN A 27 21.45 -1.27 -0.87
C ASN A 27 20.10 -1.22 -1.60
N PRO A 28 19.18 -0.31 -1.23
CA PRO A 28 17.83 -0.24 -1.78
C PRO A 28 17.89 0.03 -3.29
N SER A 29 17.80 -1.04 -4.07
CA SER A 29 17.84 -1.01 -5.52
C SER A 29 16.51 -1.50 -6.07
N LEU A 30 16.15 -1.01 -7.26
CA LEU A 30 14.94 -1.47 -7.94
C LEU A 30 15.00 -2.98 -8.23
N ALA A 31 16.21 -3.52 -8.47
CA ALA A 31 16.45 -4.95 -8.63
C ALA A 31 16.10 -5.76 -7.37
N PHE A 32 16.39 -5.25 -6.17
CA PHE A 32 16.00 -5.90 -4.92
C PHE A 32 14.48 -5.97 -4.79
N PHE A 33 13.78 -4.86 -5.05
CA PHE A 33 12.31 -4.84 -5.00
C PHE A 33 11.70 -5.77 -6.06
N PHE A 34 12.27 -5.81 -7.26
CA PHE A 34 11.82 -6.72 -8.33
C PHE A 34 11.99 -8.20 -7.96
N LEU A 35 13.16 -8.60 -7.45
CA LEU A 35 13.37 -9.98 -6.98
C LEU A 35 12.43 -10.34 -5.84
N THR A 36 12.13 -9.38 -4.98
CA THR A 36 11.15 -9.56 -3.90
C THR A 36 9.76 -9.80 -4.44
N THR A 37 9.29 -8.96 -5.37
CA THR A 37 7.93 -9.06 -5.92
C THR A 37 7.77 -10.35 -6.72
N ILE A 38 8.78 -10.78 -7.49
CA ILE A 38 8.80 -12.10 -8.13
C ILE A 38 8.73 -13.21 -7.10
N SER A 39 9.55 -13.15 -6.04
CA SER A 39 9.59 -14.19 -5.01
C SER A 39 8.24 -14.29 -4.28
N ALA A 40 7.60 -13.15 -4.00
CA ALA A 40 6.26 -13.09 -3.44
C ALA A 40 5.22 -13.66 -4.42
N ALA A 41 5.30 -13.32 -5.72
CA ALA A 41 4.41 -13.83 -6.75
C ALA A 41 4.52 -15.35 -6.91
N LEU A 42 5.73 -15.91 -6.86
CA LEU A 42 5.97 -17.35 -6.87
C LEU A 42 5.37 -18.01 -5.62
N LEU A 43 5.54 -17.40 -4.44
CA LEU A 43 5.00 -17.92 -3.18
C LEU A 43 3.47 -18.01 -3.19
N VAL A 44 2.78 -17.01 -3.78
CA VAL A 44 1.31 -16.98 -3.84
C VAL A 44 0.74 -17.66 -5.09
N SER A 45 1.58 -17.99 -6.09
CA SER A 45 1.15 -18.63 -7.33
C SER A 45 0.33 -19.93 -7.16
N PRO A 46 0.53 -20.77 -6.12
CA PRO A 46 -0.34 -21.94 -5.91
C PRO A 46 -1.80 -21.57 -5.68
N LEU A 47 -2.11 -20.38 -5.13
CA LEU A 47 -3.49 -19.91 -4.97
C LEU A 47 -4.18 -19.70 -6.33
N LEU A 48 -3.44 -19.25 -7.36
CA LEU A 48 -4.00 -19.13 -8.71
C LEU A 48 -4.38 -20.49 -9.30
N VAL A 49 -3.61 -21.54 -8.97
CA VAL A 49 -3.90 -22.91 -9.39
C VAL A 49 -5.12 -23.47 -8.67
N VAL A 50 -5.28 -23.15 -7.38
CA VAL A 50 -6.45 -23.52 -6.55
C VAL A 50 -7.72 -22.85 -7.09
N TYR A 51 -7.68 -21.55 -7.37
CA TYR A 51 -8.83 -20.78 -7.84
C TYR A 51 -8.97 -20.71 -9.37
N ARG A 52 -8.24 -21.54 -10.12
CA ARG A 52 -8.20 -21.50 -11.60
C ARG A 52 -9.57 -21.58 -12.26
N ALA A 53 -10.51 -22.33 -11.68
CA ALA A 53 -11.85 -22.52 -12.21
C ALA A 53 -12.71 -21.24 -12.15
N VAL A 54 -12.32 -20.31 -11.29
CA VAL A 54 -13.03 -19.06 -11.03
C VAL A 54 -12.46 -17.90 -11.84
N LEU A 55 -11.20 -17.98 -12.29
CA LEU A 55 -10.55 -16.94 -13.10
C LEU A 55 -11.36 -16.48 -14.33
N PRO A 56 -11.99 -17.37 -15.12
CA PRO A 56 -12.81 -16.96 -16.26
C PRO A 56 -14.08 -16.20 -15.87
N ARG A 57 -14.51 -16.28 -14.61
CA ARG A 57 -15.71 -15.61 -14.08
C ARG A 57 -15.40 -14.23 -13.51
N ILE A 58 -14.12 -13.84 -13.45
CA ILE A 58 -13.71 -12.53 -12.96
C ILE A 58 -14.13 -11.47 -14.01
N PRO A 59 -14.85 -10.41 -13.62
CA PRO A 59 -15.25 -9.34 -14.53
C PRO A 59 -14.04 -8.70 -15.22
N LEU A 60 -14.19 -8.34 -16.50
CA LEU A 60 -13.12 -7.68 -17.27
C LEU A 60 -12.66 -6.37 -16.62
N SER A 61 -13.56 -5.66 -15.94
CA SER A 61 -13.23 -4.45 -15.16
C SER A 61 -12.21 -4.72 -14.06
N VAL A 62 -12.30 -5.87 -13.38
CA VAL A 62 -11.38 -6.24 -12.29
C VAL A 62 -9.99 -6.50 -12.83
N TRP A 63 -9.84 -7.09 -14.02
CA TRP A 63 -8.53 -7.27 -14.66
C TRP A 63 -7.86 -5.93 -14.97
N GLY A 64 -8.62 -4.94 -15.43
CA GLY A 64 -8.12 -3.57 -15.61
C GLY A 64 -7.68 -2.93 -14.30
N LEU A 65 -8.42 -3.15 -13.21
CA LEU A 65 -8.05 -2.67 -11.87
C LEU A 65 -6.79 -3.37 -11.34
N VAL A 66 -6.66 -4.69 -11.52
CA VAL A 66 -5.46 -5.44 -11.13
C VAL A 66 -4.22 -4.90 -11.85
N ALA A 67 -4.30 -4.67 -13.17
CA ALA A 67 -3.20 -4.07 -13.93
C ALA A 67 -2.88 -2.64 -13.44
N ALA A 68 -3.89 -1.82 -13.16
CA ALA A 68 -3.71 -0.48 -12.61
C ALA A 68 -3.06 -0.50 -11.22
N THR A 69 -3.40 -1.48 -10.37
CA THR A 69 -2.73 -1.75 -9.09
C THR A 69 -1.25 -2.06 -9.31
N GLY A 70 -0.89 -2.92 -10.28
CA GLY A 70 0.51 -3.20 -10.62
C GLY A 70 1.29 -1.94 -11.00
N VAL A 71 0.71 -1.07 -11.83
CA VAL A 71 1.32 0.23 -12.19
C VAL A 71 1.50 1.13 -10.97
N ALA A 72 0.47 1.26 -10.12
CA ALA A 72 0.54 2.06 -8.90
C ALA A 72 1.59 1.52 -7.90
N GLN A 73 1.73 0.20 -7.79
CA GLN A 73 2.78 -0.42 -7.00
C GLN A 73 4.17 -0.18 -7.59
N ALA A 74 4.33 -0.23 -8.91
CA ALA A 74 5.60 0.11 -9.57
C ALA A 74 6.00 1.57 -9.31
N VAL A 75 5.05 2.51 -9.35
CA VAL A 75 5.27 3.92 -8.95
C VAL A 75 5.69 4.00 -7.48
N TYR A 76 5.02 3.26 -6.60
CA TYR A 76 5.36 3.19 -5.18
C TYR A 76 6.80 2.69 -4.95
N PHE A 77 7.18 1.56 -5.53
CA PHE A 77 8.52 1.00 -5.37
C PHE A 77 9.61 1.89 -5.98
N SER A 78 9.31 2.54 -7.11
CA SER A 78 10.23 3.50 -7.75
C SER A 78 10.47 4.72 -6.86
N GLY A 79 9.40 5.30 -6.30
CA GLY A 79 9.50 6.41 -5.34
C GLY A 79 10.26 6.00 -4.08
N LEU A 80 9.96 4.82 -3.54
CA LEU A 80 10.61 4.33 -2.31
C LEU A 80 12.11 4.07 -2.52
N ALA A 81 12.49 3.38 -3.60
CA ALA A 81 13.88 3.16 -3.95
C ALA A 81 14.61 4.48 -4.23
N GLY A 82 13.96 5.43 -4.92
CA GLY A 82 14.50 6.76 -5.19
C GLY A 82 14.78 7.54 -3.90
N ALA A 83 13.84 7.52 -2.95
CA ALA A 83 13.96 8.21 -1.67
C ALA A 83 15.07 7.59 -0.81
N TYR A 84 15.11 6.26 -0.71
CA TYR A 84 16.10 5.56 0.11
C TYR A 84 17.53 5.62 -0.43
N ARG A 85 17.71 5.81 -1.74
CA ARG A 85 19.05 5.99 -2.35
C ARG A 85 19.63 7.38 -2.13
N ARG A 86 18.77 8.40 -1.98
CA ARG A 86 19.17 9.81 -2.01
C ARG A 86 19.15 10.48 -0.65
N GLY A 87 18.52 9.88 0.35
CA GLY A 87 18.42 10.47 1.68
C GLY A 87 18.23 9.46 2.79
N ASP A 88 18.21 9.97 4.02
CA ASP A 88 18.03 9.16 5.20
C ASP A 88 16.62 8.56 5.25
N ILE A 89 16.57 7.23 5.36
CA ILE A 89 15.33 6.46 5.52
C ILE A 89 14.50 6.99 6.69
N SER A 90 15.16 7.46 7.75
CA SER A 90 14.52 8.06 8.93
C SER A 90 13.65 9.28 8.59
N LEU A 91 13.92 9.98 7.48
CA LEU A 91 13.14 11.13 7.01
C LEU A 91 12.11 10.72 5.93
N ALA A 92 12.54 9.91 4.97
CA ALA A 92 11.68 9.50 3.84
C ALA A 92 10.55 8.55 4.26
N TYR A 93 10.82 7.62 5.17
CA TYR A 93 9.89 6.56 5.55
C TYR A 93 8.65 7.07 6.28
N PRO A 94 8.75 7.94 7.30
CA PRO A 94 7.57 8.46 7.97
C PRO A 94 6.64 9.21 7.00
N LEU A 95 7.19 10.00 6.07
CA LEU A 95 6.38 10.72 5.08
C LEU A 95 5.70 9.81 4.07
N ALA A 96 6.45 8.86 3.50
CA ALA A 96 5.91 7.88 2.56
C ALA A 96 4.77 7.05 3.18
N ARG A 97 4.70 6.93 4.51
CA ARG A 97 3.66 6.19 5.25
C ARG A 97 2.53 7.07 5.78
N ALA A 98 2.82 8.32 6.13
CA ALA A 98 1.84 9.25 6.69
C ALA A 98 0.93 9.88 5.64
N LEU A 99 1.51 10.24 4.49
CA LEU A 99 0.81 10.92 3.40
C LEU A 99 -0.32 10.09 2.79
N PRO A 100 -0.15 8.77 2.53
CA PRO A 100 -1.23 7.96 1.96
C PRO A 100 -2.50 7.98 2.82
N VAL A 101 -2.38 8.03 4.14
CA VAL A 101 -3.53 8.06 5.05
C VAL A 101 -4.41 9.28 4.78
N LEU A 102 -3.81 10.46 4.64
CA LEU A 102 -4.55 11.70 4.31
C LEU A 102 -5.00 11.75 2.86
N LEU A 103 -4.17 11.27 1.92
CA LEU A 103 -4.52 11.25 0.50
C LEU A 103 -5.69 10.32 0.22
N VAL A 104 -5.73 9.13 0.83
CA VAL A 104 -6.88 8.21 0.76
C VAL A 104 -8.12 8.89 1.31
N ALA A 105 -8.02 9.55 2.47
CA ALA A 105 -9.15 10.27 3.03
C ALA A 105 -9.65 11.37 2.09
N ALA A 106 -8.75 12.25 1.64
CA ALA A 106 -9.08 13.37 0.76
C ALA A 106 -9.72 12.90 -0.56
N ILE A 107 -9.15 11.90 -1.23
CA ILE A 107 -9.71 11.36 -2.46
C ILE A 107 -11.05 10.68 -2.19
N SER A 108 -11.22 9.97 -1.08
CA SER A 108 -12.51 9.38 -0.71
C SER A 108 -13.59 10.46 -0.51
N PHE A 109 -13.25 11.60 0.09
CA PHE A 109 -14.16 12.76 0.16
C PHE A 109 -14.49 13.32 -1.24
N LEU A 110 -13.50 13.48 -2.12
CA LEU A 110 -13.71 13.97 -3.49
C LEU A 110 -14.57 13.03 -4.34
N LEU A 111 -14.47 11.71 -4.11
CA LEU A 111 -15.30 10.70 -4.76
C LEU A 111 -16.71 10.58 -4.15
N GLY A 112 -17.09 11.45 -3.20
CA GLY A 112 -18.39 11.41 -2.53
C GLY A 112 -18.53 10.29 -1.49
N ARG A 113 -17.45 9.55 -1.20
CA ARG A 113 -17.41 8.44 -0.23
C ARG A 113 -16.94 8.87 1.15
N GLY A 114 -16.83 10.18 1.40
CA GLY A 114 -16.40 10.74 2.69
C GLY A 114 -17.28 10.31 3.88
N ALA A 115 -18.56 10.00 3.64
CA ALA A 115 -19.46 9.51 4.68
C ALA A 115 -19.07 8.13 5.23
N GLU A 116 -18.29 7.32 4.49
CA GLU A 116 -17.74 6.05 4.98
C GLU A 116 -16.67 6.28 6.07
N ILE A 117 -16.06 7.47 6.10
CA ILE A 117 -15.02 7.83 7.07
C ILE A 117 -15.70 8.47 8.29
N GLY A 118 -15.88 7.67 9.34
CA GLY A 118 -16.42 8.16 10.62
C GLY A 118 -15.55 9.28 11.21
N ARG A 119 -16.17 10.20 11.97
CA ARG A 119 -15.48 11.37 12.59
C ARG A 119 -14.26 10.96 13.44
N LEU A 120 -14.39 9.86 14.20
CA LEU A 120 -13.29 9.30 14.99
C LEU A 120 -12.17 8.72 14.11
N GLY A 121 -12.52 8.11 12.98
CA GLY A 121 -11.56 7.62 11.99
C GLY A 121 -10.76 8.76 11.39
N LEU A 122 -11.43 9.87 11.01
CA LEU A 122 -10.76 11.06 10.51
C LEU A 122 -9.82 11.69 11.56
N ALA A 123 -10.27 11.79 12.81
CA ALA A 123 -9.42 12.28 13.90
C ALA A 123 -8.18 11.39 14.10
N GLY A 124 -8.34 10.07 14.04
CA GLY A 124 -7.24 9.11 14.10
C GLY A 124 -6.26 9.25 12.93
N MET A 125 -6.77 9.41 11.71
CA MET A 125 -5.95 9.65 10.52
C MET A 125 -5.09 10.91 10.67
N VAL A 126 -5.70 12.03 11.10
CA VAL A 126 -4.98 13.28 11.35
C VAL A 126 -3.92 13.11 12.45
N LEU A 127 -4.27 12.43 13.55
CA LEU A 127 -3.36 12.21 14.67
C LEU A 127 -2.15 11.36 14.28
N VAL A 128 -2.37 10.25 13.56
CA VAL A 128 -1.29 9.38 13.08
C VAL A 128 -0.41 10.12 12.10
N THR A 129 -0.99 10.84 11.13
CA THR A 129 -0.19 11.61 10.17
C THR A 129 0.61 12.71 10.85
N ALA A 130 0.03 13.44 11.81
CA ALA A 130 0.75 14.44 12.60
C ALA A 130 1.93 13.80 13.35
N GLY A 131 1.69 12.68 14.03
CA GLY A 131 2.75 11.94 14.73
C GLY A 131 3.89 11.51 13.79
N CYS A 132 3.57 11.00 12.60
CA CYS A 132 4.58 10.58 11.64
C CYS A 132 5.35 11.75 11.01
N VAL A 133 4.75 12.93 10.85
CA VAL A 133 5.47 14.13 10.37
C VAL A 133 6.35 14.72 11.47
N ILE A 134 5.92 14.64 12.73
CA ILE A 134 6.65 15.16 13.89
C ILE A 134 7.86 14.28 14.25
N LEU A 135 7.69 12.95 14.21
CA LEU A 135 8.71 11.99 14.65
C LEU A 135 10.12 12.20 14.04
N PRO A 136 10.28 12.50 12.73
CA PRO A 136 11.60 12.77 12.15
C PRO A 136 12.18 14.15 12.46
N LEU A 137 11.46 15.06 13.13
CA LEU A 137 11.95 16.40 13.42
C LEU A 137 12.87 16.40 14.65
N PRO A 138 14.13 16.85 14.53
CA PRO A 138 15.00 17.01 15.70
C PRO A 138 14.50 18.11 16.66
N HIS A 139 13.84 19.15 16.13
CA HIS A 139 13.19 20.22 16.91
C HIS A 139 11.92 20.72 16.20
N PHE A 140 10.87 21.06 16.96
CA PHE A 140 9.62 21.59 16.39
C PHE A 140 9.78 22.91 15.61
N ARG A 141 10.88 23.66 15.83
CA ARG A 141 11.18 24.94 15.19
C ARG A 141 11.97 24.84 13.88
N THR A 142 12.42 23.64 13.47
CA THR A 142 13.19 23.44 12.22
C THR A 142 12.31 23.09 11.02
N LEU A 143 10.98 23.23 11.12
CA LEU A 143 10.07 23.06 9.98
C LEU A 143 10.30 24.16 8.93
N ARG A 144 11.16 23.89 7.95
CA ARG A 144 11.33 24.73 6.77
C ARG A 144 10.74 23.99 5.57
N LEU A 145 9.65 24.52 5.00
CA LEU A 145 9.02 23.99 3.79
C LEU A 145 9.99 23.84 2.60
N ARG A 146 11.07 24.64 2.59
CA ARG A 146 12.11 24.59 1.56
C ARG A 146 12.97 23.32 1.63
N ASP A 147 13.11 22.73 2.81
CA ASP A 147 13.83 21.46 2.99
C ASP A 147 12.99 20.30 2.43
N TYR A 148 11.65 20.43 2.40
CA TYR A 148 10.72 19.47 1.79
C TYR A 148 10.66 19.49 0.25
N LEU A 149 11.41 20.39 -0.40
CA LEU A 149 11.59 20.41 -1.86
C LEU A 149 12.83 19.62 -2.32
N ASP A 150 13.56 18.99 -1.39
CA ASP A 150 14.62 18.05 -1.73
C ASP A 150 14.05 16.86 -2.52
N THR A 151 14.86 16.31 -3.41
CA THR A 151 14.50 15.15 -4.24
C THR A 151 14.07 13.96 -3.39
N VAL A 152 14.58 13.84 -2.15
CA VAL A 152 14.17 12.80 -1.19
C VAL A 152 12.68 12.88 -0.86
N TYR A 153 12.17 14.08 -0.59
CA TYR A 153 10.77 14.33 -0.24
C TYR A 153 9.84 14.19 -1.44
N LEU A 154 10.31 14.61 -2.62
CA LEU A 154 9.58 14.37 -3.87
C LEU A 154 9.41 12.87 -4.13
N MET A 155 10.48 12.08 -3.95
CA MET A 155 10.43 10.63 -4.13
C MET A 155 9.57 9.94 -3.07
N ALA A 156 9.59 10.42 -1.81
CA ALA A 156 8.67 9.96 -0.77
C ALA A 156 7.21 10.30 -1.08
N PHE A 157 6.95 11.47 -1.68
CA PHE A 157 5.61 11.84 -2.15
C PHE A 157 5.15 10.97 -3.31
N VAL A 158 6.01 10.67 -4.29
CA VAL A 158 5.73 9.71 -5.37
C VAL A 158 5.38 8.33 -4.79
N ALA A 159 6.14 7.87 -3.79
CA ALA A 159 5.85 6.63 -3.09
C ALA A 159 4.45 6.68 -2.45
N ALA A 160 4.11 7.79 -1.80
CA ALA A 160 2.82 7.98 -1.16
C ALA A 160 1.65 8.02 -2.15
N VAL A 161 1.83 8.63 -3.32
CA VAL A 161 0.85 8.64 -4.41
C VAL A 161 0.63 7.22 -4.93
N GLY A 162 1.70 6.45 -5.16
CA GLY A 162 1.60 5.04 -5.54
C GLY A 162 0.85 4.21 -4.49
N THR A 163 1.16 4.41 -3.20
CA THR A 163 0.47 3.75 -2.09
C THR A 163 -1.01 4.07 -2.04
N THR A 164 -1.36 5.34 -2.20
CA THR A 164 -2.75 5.81 -2.25
C THR A 164 -3.49 5.20 -3.44
N GLY A 165 -2.84 5.20 -4.61
CA GLY A 165 -3.39 4.68 -5.86
C GLY A 165 -3.77 3.22 -5.73
N TYR A 166 -2.82 2.34 -5.39
CA TYR A 166 -3.13 0.92 -5.27
C TYR A 166 -4.16 0.67 -4.15
N THR A 167 -4.11 1.39 -3.02
CA THR A 167 -5.05 1.18 -1.90
C THR A 167 -6.51 1.45 -2.33
N LEU A 168 -6.76 2.51 -3.09
CA LEU A 168 -8.10 2.85 -3.58
C LEU A 168 -8.57 1.91 -4.69
N ILE A 169 -7.66 1.54 -5.60
CA ILE A 169 -7.96 0.60 -6.69
C ILE A 169 -8.29 -0.78 -6.11
N ASP A 170 -7.54 -1.24 -5.12
CA ASP A 170 -7.74 -2.51 -4.44
C ASP A 170 -9.08 -2.56 -3.69
N ASP A 171 -9.44 -1.50 -2.94
CA ASP A 171 -10.76 -1.40 -2.30
C ASP A 171 -11.87 -1.51 -3.34
N HIS A 172 -11.73 -0.83 -4.48
CA HIS A 172 -12.72 -0.89 -5.55
C HIS A 172 -12.79 -2.28 -6.20
N ALA A 173 -11.65 -2.91 -6.50
CA ALA A 173 -11.58 -4.24 -7.10
C ALA A 173 -12.16 -5.32 -6.18
N LEU A 174 -11.83 -5.28 -4.88
CA LEU A 174 -12.38 -6.19 -3.88
C LEU A 174 -13.89 -6.02 -3.71
N ARG A 175 -14.41 -4.78 -3.78
CA ARG A 175 -15.87 -4.54 -3.75
C ARG A 175 -16.56 -5.13 -4.98
N GLN A 176 -15.99 -4.97 -6.17
CA GLN A 176 -16.52 -5.60 -7.38
C GLN A 176 -16.50 -7.13 -7.28
N LEU A 177 -15.40 -7.73 -6.82
CA LEU A 177 -15.32 -9.18 -6.62
C LEU A 177 -16.32 -9.70 -5.59
N ARG A 178 -16.49 -9.01 -4.46
CA ARG A 178 -17.45 -9.41 -3.40
C ARG A 178 -18.92 -9.28 -3.80
N THR A 179 -19.22 -8.43 -4.78
CA THR A 179 -20.58 -8.20 -5.27
C THR A 179 -20.89 -8.95 -6.57
N ALA A 180 -19.89 -9.58 -7.18
CA ALA A 180 -20.07 -10.40 -8.37
C ALA A 180 -20.88 -11.66 -8.03
N ALA A 181 -22.10 -11.75 -8.56
CA ALA A 181 -23.06 -12.81 -8.26
C ALA A 181 -22.57 -14.23 -8.64
N ASP A 182 -21.62 -14.34 -9.57
CA ASP A 182 -21.18 -15.61 -10.17
C ASP A 182 -19.97 -16.26 -9.48
N LEU A 183 -19.47 -15.67 -8.38
CA LEU A 183 -18.32 -16.16 -7.63
C LEU A 183 -18.78 -16.94 -6.38
N PRO A 184 -18.71 -18.28 -6.37
CA PRO A 184 -19.09 -19.10 -5.21
C PRO A 184 -17.97 -19.13 -4.16
N LEU A 185 -17.43 -17.97 -3.81
CA LEU A 185 -16.29 -17.82 -2.89
C LEU A 185 -16.71 -17.00 -1.68
N SER A 186 -16.21 -17.40 -0.51
CA SER A 186 -16.32 -16.60 0.71
C SER A 186 -15.49 -15.32 0.60
N ASN A 187 -15.78 -14.32 1.46
CA ASN A 187 -15.01 -13.08 1.52
C ASN A 187 -13.50 -13.30 1.75
N THR A 188 -13.15 -14.36 2.50
CA THR A 188 -11.75 -14.74 2.76
C THR A 188 -11.09 -15.26 1.49
N GLU A 189 -11.75 -16.16 0.76
CA GLU A 189 -11.24 -16.72 -0.49
C GLU A 189 -11.10 -15.67 -1.58
N ILE A 190 -12.05 -14.73 -1.67
CA ILE A 190 -11.95 -13.57 -2.58
C ILE A 190 -10.71 -12.73 -2.23
N THR A 191 -10.44 -12.53 -0.94
CA THR A 191 -9.28 -11.76 -0.49
C THR A 191 -7.97 -12.50 -0.81
N LEU A 192 -7.93 -13.82 -0.63
CA LEU A 192 -6.76 -14.66 -0.99
C LEU A 192 -6.50 -14.68 -2.49
N LEU A 193 -7.55 -14.84 -3.29
CA LEU A 193 -7.50 -14.76 -4.75
C LEU A 193 -6.98 -13.38 -5.20
N PHE A 194 -7.52 -12.30 -4.63
CA PHE A 194 -7.11 -10.95 -4.98
C PHE A 194 -5.65 -10.67 -4.61
N ILE A 195 -5.18 -11.12 -3.44
CA ILE A 195 -3.76 -11.03 -3.07
C ILE A 195 -2.88 -11.73 -4.10
N ALA A 196 -3.28 -12.91 -4.59
CA ALA A 196 -2.54 -13.61 -5.62
C ALA A 196 -2.49 -12.81 -6.94
N LEU A 197 -3.63 -12.32 -7.43
CA LEU A 197 -3.72 -11.51 -8.65
C LEU A 197 -2.90 -10.21 -8.56
N GLN A 198 -3.04 -9.49 -7.44
CA GLN A 198 -2.31 -8.27 -7.16
C GLN A 198 -0.79 -8.50 -7.14
N THR A 199 -0.34 -9.53 -6.42
CA THR A 199 1.09 -9.83 -6.29
C THR A 199 1.69 -10.22 -7.63
N THR A 200 0.96 -11.02 -8.43
CA THR A 200 1.39 -11.38 -9.79
C THR A 200 1.43 -10.18 -10.72
N SER A 201 0.50 -9.23 -10.62
CA SER A 201 0.52 -8.01 -11.44
C SER A 201 1.66 -7.05 -11.12
N THR A 202 2.28 -7.21 -9.95
CA THR A 202 3.37 -6.35 -9.46
C THR A 202 4.75 -6.90 -9.82
N ALA A 203 4.83 -8.21 -10.08
CA ALA A 203 6.05 -8.90 -10.52
C ALA A 203 6.28 -8.68 -12.02
#